data_AF-X1J8G7-F1
#
_entry.id   AF-X1J8G7-F1
#
_cell.length_a   1.000
_cell.length_b   1.000
_cell.length_c   1.000
_cell.angle_alpha   90.00
_cell.angle_beta   90.00
_cell.angle_gamma   90.00
#
_symmetry.space_group_name_H-M   'P 1'
#
loop_
_entity.id
_entity.type
_entity.pdbx_description
1 polymer ?
#
loop_
_entity_poly.entity_id
_entity_poly.type
_entity_poly.pdbx_seq_one_letter_code
_entity_poly.pdbx_strand_id
1 'polypeptide(L)'
;YHIAQKIDERKVPFRVLFYEITKENIEKALEDPGYINLNLVKSQQARRILDRLVGYKISPYLWKTVRRGLSAGRVQSVALRLVCERENAIKDFVKEEYWTIEPTFKNKDNENFKASLVKIDEKKPKIETEKDADALVSEIKKEEYIISKYEKKNVEKSPPPPFITSNLQLEASTKFNFSAKQTMAIAQQLYEGIELGEEGPVGLITYMRTDSFRVSEKAQEEAIKFIKSEFGDKFVPKTKRIYKSRK
;
A
#
# COMPACT_ATOMS: atom_id res chain seq x y z
N TYR A 1 23.50 20.68 -3.86
CA TYR A 1 23.49 21.59 -5.01
C TYR A 1 23.21 23.03 -4.61
N HIS A 2 21.99 23.42 -4.20
CA HIS A 2 21.74 24.83 -3.84
C HIS A 2 22.59 25.36 -2.68
N ILE A 3 22.90 24.52 -1.68
CA ILE A 3 23.86 24.86 -0.61
C ILE A 3 25.25 25.12 -1.23
N ALA A 4 25.75 24.19 -2.04
CA ALA A 4 27.01 24.33 -2.77
C ALA A 4 27.08 25.56 -3.68
N GLN A 5 25.94 26.04 -4.22
CA GLN A 5 25.91 27.29 -5.00
C GLN A 5 25.96 28.55 -4.15
N LYS A 6 25.54 28.46 -2.88
CA LYS A 6 25.52 29.60 -1.94
C LYS A 6 26.80 29.73 -1.13
N ILE A 7 27.52 28.62 -0.95
CA ILE A 7 28.82 28.61 -0.30
C ILE A 7 29.85 28.94 -1.38
N ASP A 8 30.58 30.05 -1.21
CA ASP A 8 31.63 30.48 -2.13
C ASP A 8 32.91 29.72 -1.83
N GLU A 9 33.10 28.56 -2.47
CA GLU A 9 34.33 27.80 -2.33
C GLU A 9 34.91 27.43 -3.69
N ARG A 10 36.22 27.71 -3.82
CA ARG A 10 37.08 27.33 -4.96
C ARG A 10 37.23 25.81 -5.13
N LYS A 11 36.46 24.99 -4.40
CA LYS A 11 36.55 23.52 -4.36
C LYS A 11 35.18 22.88 -4.63
N VAL A 12 35.19 21.76 -5.34
CA VAL A 12 33.99 20.96 -5.62
C VAL A 12 33.60 20.20 -4.35
N PRO A 13 32.38 20.38 -3.81
CA PRO A 13 31.97 19.69 -2.59
C PRO A 13 31.63 18.22 -2.86
N PHE A 14 32.02 17.37 -1.92
CA PHE A 14 31.62 15.98 -1.86
C PHE A 14 30.16 15.82 -1.40
N ARG A 15 29.54 14.69 -1.76
CA ARG A 15 28.17 14.31 -1.42
C ARG A 15 28.14 12.93 -0.77
N VAL A 16 27.97 12.94 0.55
CA VAL A 16 27.73 11.75 1.37
C VAL A 16 26.28 11.28 1.18
N LEU A 17 26.06 9.97 0.98
CA LEU A 17 24.75 9.34 0.88
C LEU A 17 24.65 8.17 1.86
N PHE A 18 23.60 8.17 2.68
CA PHE A 18 23.25 7.07 3.59
C PHE A 18 21.73 6.89 3.58
N TYR A 19 21.29 5.66 3.86
CA TYR A 19 19.87 5.27 3.86
C TYR A 19 19.36 4.88 5.24
N GLU A 20 20.23 4.90 6.23
CA GLU A 20 20.02 4.56 7.63
C GLU A 20 20.98 5.43 8.45
N ILE A 21 20.52 5.96 9.59
CA ILE A 21 21.34 6.77 10.48
C ILE A 21 21.93 5.85 11.56
N THR A 22 22.96 5.11 11.18
CA THR A 22 23.74 4.26 12.10
C THR A 22 25.22 4.59 11.97
N LYS A 23 25.99 4.37 13.04
CA LYS A 23 27.44 4.65 13.06
C LYS A 23 28.16 4.03 11.87
N GLU A 24 27.94 2.73 11.65
CA GLU A 24 28.55 1.96 10.55
C GLU A 24 28.21 2.53 9.16
N ASN A 25 26.94 2.86 8.90
CA ASN A 25 26.55 3.42 7.59
C ASN A 25 27.09 4.85 7.37
N ILE A 26 27.18 5.65 8.43
CA ILE A 26 27.72 7.01 8.35
C ILE A 26 29.23 6.97 8.09
N GLU A 27 29.98 6.16 8.85
CA GLU A 27 31.43 5.99 8.66
C GLU A 27 31.72 5.51 7.23
N LYS A 28 31.02 4.48 6.76
CA LYS A 28 31.16 3.97 5.39
C LYS A 28 30.83 5.02 4.32
N ALA A 29 29.82 5.85 4.54
CA ALA A 29 29.44 6.90 3.59
C ALA A 29 30.44 8.07 3.56
N LEU A 30 31.21 8.27 4.64
CA LEU A 30 32.27 9.27 4.73
C LEU A 30 33.58 8.79 4.11
N GLU A 31 33.86 7.48 4.14
CA GLU A 31 35.04 6.87 3.53
C GLU A 31 35.03 6.94 1.99
N ASP A 32 33.86 6.75 1.37
CA ASP A 32 33.69 6.83 -0.10
C ASP A 32 32.61 7.86 -0.47
N PRO A 33 32.91 9.16 -0.36
CA PRO A 33 31.93 10.19 -0.62
C PRO A 33 31.82 10.43 -2.13
N GLY A 34 30.58 10.42 -2.65
CA GLY A 34 30.32 10.67 -4.06
C GLY A 34 30.40 12.16 -4.44
N TYR A 35 29.99 12.45 -5.68
CA TYR A 35 29.81 13.81 -6.17
C TYR A 35 28.32 14.15 -6.32
N ILE A 36 28.02 15.45 -6.43
CA ILE A 36 26.67 15.89 -6.73
C ILE A 36 26.26 15.37 -8.12
N ASN A 37 25.28 14.49 -8.16
CA ASN A 37 24.72 14.00 -9.42
C ASN A 37 23.86 15.08 -10.09
N LEU A 38 24.40 15.71 -11.15
CA LEU A 38 23.72 16.78 -11.88
C LEU A 38 22.47 16.32 -12.63
N ASN A 39 22.36 15.03 -13.00
CA ASN A 39 21.15 14.52 -13.64
C ASN A 39 19.99 14.48 -12.64
N LEU A 40 20.24 14.09 -11.39
CA LEU A 40 19.23 14.18 -10.32
C LEU A 40 18.81 15.64 -10.06
N VAL A 41 19.77 16.56 -10.03
CA VAL A 41 19.48 18.00 -9.86
C VAL A 41 18.59 18.52 -11.01
N LYS A 42 19.00 18.26 -12.26
CA LYS A 42 18.25 18.69 -13.45
C LYS A 42 16.85 18.08 -13.48
N SER A 43 16.68 16.82 -13.09
CA SER A 43 15.36 16.18 -13.01
C SER A 43 14.44 16.88 -11.99
N GLN A 44 14.97 17.23 -10.82
CA GLN A 44 14.22 17.95 -9.79
C GLN A 44 13.85 19.37 -10.25
N GLN A 45 14.78 20.08 -10.89
CA GLN A 45 14.55 21.42 -11.44
C GLN A 45 13.52 21.41 -12.56
N ALA A 46 13.61 20.46 -13.50
CA ALA A 46 12.64 20.29 -14.58
C ALA A 46 11.23 20.07 -14.02
N ARG A 47 11.08 19.21 -13.00
CA ARG A 47 9.79 19.03 -12.30
C ARG A 47 9.29 20.33 -11.68
N ARG A 48 10.15 21.06 -10.96
CA ARG A 48 9.78 22.33 -10.32
C ARG A 48 9.33 23.39 -11.34
N ILE A 49 10.02 23.48 -12.48
CA ILE A 49 9.65 24.39 -13.58
C ILE A 49 8.30 23.98 -14.16
N LEU A 50 8.11 22.69 -14.45
CA LEU A 50 6.87 22.16 -15.00
C LEU A 50 5.67 22.45 -14.09
N ASP A 51 5.79 22.15 -12.79
CA ASP A 51 4.72 22.37 -11.83
C ASP A 51 4.41 23.88 -11.70
N ARG A 52 5.43 24.75 -11.79
CA ARG A 52 5.25 26.22 -11.83
C ARG A 52 4.55 26.70 -13.11
N LEU A 53 4.91 26.16 -14.27
CA LEU A 53 4.29 26.52 -15.55
C LEU A 53 2.80 26.17 -15.56
N VAL A 54 2.43 24.99 -15.07
CA VAL A 54 1.03 24.58 -14.95
C VAL A 54 0.29 25.49 -13.97
N GLY A 55 0.86 25.73 -12.79
CA GLY A 55 0.24 26.60 -11.79
C GLY A 55 -0.01 28.01 -12.30
N TYR A 56 0.99 28.65 -12.93
CA TYR A 56 0.88 30.03 -13.39
C TYR A 56 0.04 30.21 -14.65
N LYS A 57 0.03 29.24 -15.57
CA LYS A 57 -0.77 29.35 -16.80
C LYS A 57 -2.24 28.97 -16.58
N ILE A 58 -2.51 27.96 -15.76
CA ILE A 58 -3.86 27.40 -15.64
C ILE A 58 -4.66 28.04 -14.49
N SER A 59 -4.05 28.42 -13.37
CA SER A 59 -4.80 28.99 -12.24
C SER A 59 -5.53 30.29 -12.59
N PRO A 60 -4.94 31.26 -13.33
CA PRO A 60 -5.67 32.46 -13.75
C PRO A 60 -6.89 32.18 -14.63
N TYR A 61 -6.83 31.11 -15.43
CA TYR A 61 -7.97 30.66 -16.23
C TYR A 61 -9.08 30.13 -15.31
N LEU A 62 -8.76 29.26 -14.35
CA LEU A 62 -9.72 28.75 -13.36
C LEU A 62 -10.38 29.86 -12.52
N TRP A 63 -9.65 30.95 -12.25
CA TRP A 63 -10.23 32.10 -11.55
C TRP A 63 -11.31 32.81 -12.35
N LYS A 64 -11.16 32.86 -13.67
CA LYS A 64 -12.14 33.47 -14.59
C LYS A 64 -13.34 32.57 -14.84
N THR A 65 -13.14 31.26 -14.91
CA THR A 65 -14.19 30.31 -15.33
C THR A 65 -14.90 29.58 -14.21
N VAL A 66 -14.28 29.45 -13.03
CA VAL A 66 -14.83 28.65 -11.91
C VAL A 66 -14.95 29.50 -10.64
N ARG A 67 -13.82 29.85 -10.01
CA ARG A 67 -13.79 30.63 -8.77
C ARG A 67 -12.40 31.22 -8.53
N ARG A 68 -12.34 32.49 -8.13
CA ARG A 68 -11.09 33.14 -7.72
C ARG A 68 -10.48 32.42 -6.51
N GLY A 69 -9.15 32.23 -6.53
CA GLY A 69 -8.40 31.58 -5.45
C GLY A 69 -8.17 30.07 -5.64
N LEU A 70 -8.71 29.46 -6.69
CA LEU A 70 -8.41 28.06 -7.02
C LEU A 70 -6.97 27.88 -7.53
N SER A 71 -6.39 26.72 -7.27
CA SER A 71 -5.06 26.37 -7.79
C SER A 71 -5.15 25.19 -8.74
N ALA A 72 -4.45 25.29 -9.86
CA ALA A 72 -4.24 24.18 -10.78
C ALA A 72 -2.94 23.46 -10.42
N GLY A 73 -3.00 22.14 -10.26
CA GLY A 73 -1.84 21.32 -9.97
C GLY A 73 -1.77 20.14 -10.92
N ARG A 74 -0.64 19.98 -11.62
CA ARG A 74 -0.46 18.93 -12.64
C ARG A 74 -0.83 17.53 -12.14
N VAL A 75 -0.43 17.18 -10.90
CA VAL A 75 -0.71 15.88 -10.28
C VAL A 75 -2.01 15.92 -9.46
N GLN A 76 -2.27 17.04 -8.77
CA GLN A 76 -3.43 17.20 -7.89
C GLN A 76 -4.75 17.12 -8.66
N SER A 77 -4.82 17.74 -9.85
CA SER A 77 -6.02 17.71 -10.69
C SER A 77 -6.33 16.30 -11.22
N VAL A 78 -5.31 15.48 -11.50
CA VAL A 78 -5.51 14.07 -11.90
C VAL A 78 -6.02 13.25 -10.71
N ALA A 79 -5.45 13.44 -9.51
CA ALA A 79 -5.94 12.77 -8.32
C ALA A 79 -7.40 13.15 -7.99
N LEU A 80 -7.75 14.44 -8.10
CA LEU A 80 -9.12 14.91 -7.92
C LEU A 80 -10.06 14.30 -8.97
N ARG A 81 -9.61 14.22 -10.24
CA ARG A 81 -10.38 13.59 -11.31
C ARG A 81 -10.75 12.14 -10.98
N LEU A 82 -9.83 11.33 -10.45
CA LEU A 82 -10.12 9.94 -10.06
C LEU A 82 -11.21 9.86 -8.99
N VAL A 83 -11.22 10.79 -8.04
CA VAL A 83 -12.27 10.88 -7.02
C VAL A 83 -13.61 11.27 -7.64
N CYS A 84 -13.62 12.28 -8.52
CA CYS A 84 -14.84 12.70 -9.22
C CYS A 84 -15.40 11.59 -10.13
N GLU A 85 -14.56 10.85 -10.84
CA GLU A 85 -14.98 9.71 -11.67
C GLU A 85 -15.61 8.60 -10.81
N ARG A 86 -15.03 8.31 -9.64
CA ARG A 86 -15.64 7.38 -8.68
C ARG A 86 -16.98 7.87 -8.16
N GLU A 87 -17.08 9.14 -7.81
CA GLU A 87 -18.32 9.74 -7.31
C GLU A 87 -19.43 9.73 -8.38
N ASN A 88 -19.08 10.02 -9.64
CA ASN A 88 -20.02 9.90 -10.75
C ASN A 88 -20.48 8.46 -10.94
N ALA A 89 -19.56 7.49 -10.89
CA ALA A 89 -19.94 6.07 -10.95
C ALA A 89 -20.89 5.63 -9.82
N ILE A 90 -20.77 6.23 -8.62
CA ILE A 90 -21.70 5.99 -7.51
C ILE A 90 -23.07 6.63 -7.80
N LYS A 91 -23.11 7.84 -8.35
CA LYS A 91 -24.35 8.56 -8.70
C LYS A 91 -25.12 7.91 -9.84
N ASP A 92 -24.39 7.43 -10.84
CA ASP A 92 -24.94 6.79 -12.03
C ASP A 92 -25.30 5.31 -11.76
N PHE A 93 -25.01 4.80 -10.56
CA PHE A 93 -25.34 3.43 -10.18
C PHE A 93 -26.85 3.25 -9.99
N VAL A 94 -27.47 2.57 -10.96
CA VAL A 94 -28.86 2.11 -10.85
C VAL A 94 -28.89 0.84 -10.01
N LYS A 95 -29.51 0.93 -8.83
CA LYS A 95 -29.67 -0.22 -7.94
C LYS A 95 -30.66 -1.20 -8.55
N GLU A 96 -30.25 -2.46 -8.65
CA GLU A 96 -31.12 -3.56 -9.02
C GLU A 96 -31.35 -4.43 -7.77
N GLU A 97 -32.62 -4.75 -7.51
CA GLU A 97 -32.98 -5.70 -6.46
C GLU A 97 -32.59 -7.11 -6.89
N TYR A 98 -32.02 -7.86 -5.96
CA TYR A 98 -31.78 -9.28 -6.13
C TYR A 98 -31.85 -9.98 -4.79
N TRP A 99 -32.22 -11.25 -4.84
CA TRP A 99 -32.32 -12.11 -3.67
C TRP A 99 -31.30 -13.24 -3.76
N THR A 100 -30.86 -13.70 -2.59
CA THR A 100 -29.99 -14.87 -2.44
C THR A 100 -30.66 -15.84 -1.50
N ILE A 101 -30.49 -17.14 -1.75
CA ILE A 101 -31.03 -18.19 -0.88
C ILE A 101 -29.87 -18.86 -0.15
N GLU A 102 -29.92 -18.82 1.18
CA GLU A 102 -28.94 -19.41 2.08
C GLU A 102 -29.55 -20.56 2.90
N PRO A 103 -29.65 -21.79 2.36
CA PRO A 103 -30.16 -22.91 3.13
C PRO A 103 -29.19 -23.30 4.26
N THR A 104 -29.77 -23.74 5.38
CA THR A 104 -29.01 -24.34 6.49
C THR A 104 -29.27 -25.84 6.49
N PHE A 105 -28.19 -26.61 6.39
CA PHE A 105 -28.22 -28.07 6.38
C PHE A 105 -27.62 -28.62 7.67
N LYS A 106 -27.99 -29.86 8.02
CA LYS A 106 -27.34 -30.64 9.08
C LYS A 106 -26.45 -31.71 8.49
N ASN A 107 -25.24 -31.87 9.03
CA ASN A 107 -24.38 -33.00 8.68
C ASN A 107 -24.80 -34.26 9.47
N LYS A 108 -24.08 -35.37 9.27
CA LYS A 108 -24.32 -36.64 9.97
C LYS A 108 -24.12 -36.54 11.50
N ASP A 109 -23.34 -35.57 11.95
CA ASP A 109 -23.02 -35.30 13.35
C ASP A 109 -23.99 -34.27 13.98
N ASN A 110 -25.11 -33.97 13.31
CA ASN A 110 -26.12 -32.98 13.72
C ASN A 110 -25.62 -31.52 13.80
N GLU A 111 -24.49 -31.21 13.19
CA GLU A 111 -23.96 -29.85 13.11
C GLU A 111 -24.57 -29.09 11.94
N ASN A 112 -24.97 -27.85 12.19
CA ASN A 112 -25.51 -26.98 11.17
C ASN A 112 -24.39 -26.37 10.31
N PHE A 113 -24.58 -26.33 9.00
CA PHE A 113 -23.76 -25.54 8.09
C PHE A 113 -24.62 -24.78 7.10
N LYS A 114 -24.20 -23.57 6.75
CA LYS A 114 -24.85 -22.75 5.72
C LYS A 114 -24.30 -23.11 4.35
N ALA A 115 -25.18 -23.10 3.36
CA ALA A 115 -24.79 -23.06 1.96
C ALA A 115 -25.43 -21.84 1.29
N SER A 116 -25.07 -21.60 0.04
CA SER A 116 -25.68 -20.57 -0.80
C SER A 116 -26.08 -21.19 -2.12
N LEU A 117 -27.26 -20.85 -2.64
CA LEU A 117 -27.68 -21.27 -3.96
C LEU A 117 -26.78 -20.62 -5.02
N VAL A 118 -26.04 -21.44 -5.76
CA VAL A 118 -25.11 -20.97 -6.79
C VAL A 118 -25.64 -21.14 -8.22
N LYS A 119 -26.50 -22.14 -8.46
CA LYS A 119 -27.03 -22.49 -9.79
C LYS A 119 -28.41 -23.13 -9.72
N ILE A 120 -29.23 -22.89 -10.74
CA ILE A 120 -30.46 -23.63 -11.08
C ILE A 120 -30.30 -24.06 -12.55
N ASP A 121 -30.48 -25.35 -12.86
CA ASP A 121 -30.30 -25.90 -14.21
C ASP A 121 -28.99 -25.44 -14.88
N GLU A 122 -27.89 -25.56 -14.13
CA GLU A 122 -26.52 -25.17 -14.50
C GLU A 122 -26.29 -23.66 -14.75
N LYS A 123 -27.32 -22.82 -14.63
CA LYS A 123 -27.26 -21.36 -14.83
C LYS A 123 -27.25 -20.61 -13.50
N LYS A 124 -26.66 -19.41 -13.49
CA LYS A 124 -26.68 -18.53 -12.31
C LYS A 124 -28.15 -18.14 -12.00
N PRO A 125 -28.63 -18.31 -10.76
CA PRO A 125 -30.00 -17.96 -10.42
C PRO A 125 -30.21 -16.45 -10.58
N LYS A 126 -31.35 -16.08 -11.16
CA LYS A 126 -31.82 -14.70 -11.26
C LYS A 126 -33.10 -14.59 -10.43
N ILE A 127 -32.96 -14.09 -9.20
CA ILE A 127 -34.06 -13.94 -8.25
C ILE A 127 -34.21 -12.44 -8.03
N GLU A 128 -35.17 -11.82 -8.70
CA GLU A 128 -35.29 -10.36 -8.76
C GLU A 128 -36.19 -9.80 -7.65
N THR A 129 -37.12 -10.62 -7.15
CA THR A 129 -38.12 -10.20 -6.15
C THR A 129 -38.24 -11.17 -4.98
N GLU A 130 -38.79 -10.68 -3.86
CA GLU A 130 -39.12 -11.51 -2.68
C GLU A 130 -40.04 -12.67 -3.06
N LYS A 131 -41.01 -12.43 -3.95
CA LYS A 131 -41.97 -13.44 -4.40
C LYS A 131 -41.28 -14.57 -5.16
N ASP A 132 -40.29 -14.25 -6.00
CA ASP A 132 -39.49 -15.27 -6.71
C ASP A 132 -38.68 -16.10 -5.71
N ALA A 133 -38.13 -15.45 -4.68
CA ALA A 133 -37.40 -16.11 -3.61
C ALA A 133 -38.31 -17.06 -2.82
N ASP A 134 -39.49 -16.61 -2.40
CA ASP A 134 -40.47 -17.41 -1.63
C ASP A 134 -41.00 -18.61 -2.41
N ALA A 135 -41.29 -18.41 -3.70
CA ALA A 135 -41.69 -19.49 -4.60
C ALA A 135 -40.59 -20.56 -4.67
N LEU A 136 -39.35 -20.15 -4.87
CA LEU A 136 -38.20 -21.04 -4.93
C LEU A 136 -37.95 -21.74 -3.59
N VAL A 137 -38.01 -21.01 -2.46
CA VAL A 137 -37.89 -21.60 -1.11
C VAL A 137 -38.95 -22.67 -0.86
N SER A 138 -40.19 -22.44 -1.32
CA SER A 138 -41.30 -23.38 -1.14
C SER A 138 -41.14 -24.66 -1.96
N GLU A 139 -40.49 -24.58 -3.12
CA GLU A 139 -40.15 -25.72 -3.96
C GLU A 139 -38.99 -26.51 -3.35
N ILE A 140 -37.86 -25.85 -3.11
CA ILE A 140 -36.63 -26.52 -2.69
C ILE A 140 -36.72 -27.12 -1.26
N LYS A 141 -37.63 -26.64 -0.40
CA LYS A 141 -37.86 -27.23 0.94
C LYS A 141 -38.44 -28.64 0.89
N LYS A 142 -39.05 -29.04 -0.22
CA LYS A 142 -39.67 -30.36 -0.40
C LYS A 142 -38.68 -31.41 -0.90
N GLU A 143 -37.50 -30.96 -1.33
CA GLU A 143 -36.50 -31.81 -1.96
C GLU A 143 -35.51 -32.40 -0.95
N GLU A 144 -34.92 -33.54 -1.32
CA GLU A 144 -33.78 -34.12 -0.62
C GLU A 144 -32.47 -33.70 -1.28
N TYR A 145 -31.46 -33.42 -0.46
CA TYR A 145 -30.19 -32.88 -0.92
C TYR A 145 -29.07 -33.89 -0.75
N ILE A 146 -28.21 -33.95 -1.76
CA ILE A 146 -26.99 -34.77 -1.73
C ILE A 146 -25.76 -33.89 -1.94
N ILE A 147 -24.63 -34.33 -1.38
CA ILE A 147 -23.34 -33.73 -1.69
C ILE A 147 -22.88 -34.30 -3.03
N SER A 148 -22.96 -33.49 -4.08
CA SER A 148 -22.53 -33.88 -5.43
C SER A 148 -21.00 -33.92 -5.59
N LYS A 149 -20.28 -33.06 -4.85
CA LYS A 149 -18.81 -32.97 -4.88
C LYS A 149 -18.29 -32.45 -3.55
N TYR A 150 -17.22 -33.08 -3.06
CA TYR A 150 -16.40 -32.58 -1.95
C TYR A 150 -14.97 -32.40 -2.41
N GLU A 151 -14.37 -31.24 -2.17
CA GLU A 151 -12.98 -30.96 -2.51
C GLU A 151 -12.27 -30.31 -1.33
N LYS A 152 -11.17 -30.92 -0.89
CA LYS A 152 -10.29 -30.37 0.14
C LYS A 152 -8.96 -29.98 -0.51
N LYS A 153 -8.63 -28.69 -0.47
CA LYS A 153 -7.39 -28.14 -1.00
C LYS A 153 -6.56 -27.54 0.12
N ASN A 154 -5.27 -27.85 0.13
CA ASN A 154 -4.32 -27.12 0.96
C ASN A 154 -3.95 -25.83 0.21
N VAL A 155 -4.17 -24.68 0.85
CA VAL A 155 -3.82 -23.37 0.31
C VAL A 155 -2.65 -22.82 1.11
N GLU A 156 -1.52 -22.61 0.43
CA GLU A 156 -0.38 -21.93 1.02
C GLU A 156 -0.46 -20.43 0.75
N LYS A 157 -0.34 -19.62 1.81
CA LYS A 157 -0.29 -18.17 1.71
C LYS A 157 1.12 -17.67 1.97
N SER A 158 1.70 -17.01 0.98
CA SER A 158 3.00 -16.34 1.17
C SER A 158 2.85 -15.05 1.98
N PRO A 159 3.83 -14.71 2.84
CA PRO A 159 3.89 -13.44 3.53
C PRO A 159 4.01 -12.27 2.54
N PRO A 160 3.56 -11.07 2.93
CA PRO A 160 3.73 -9.87 2.13
C PRO A 160 5.22 -9.48 2.00
N PRO A 161 5.58 -8.70 0.98
CA PRO A 161 6.92 -8.12 0.88
C PRO A 161 7.17 -7.10 2.00
N PRO A 162 8.44 -6.73 2.23
CA PRO A 162 8.81 -5.59 3.08
C PRO A 162 8.10 -4.30 2.69
N PHE A 163 8.11 -3.33 3.59
CA PHE A 163 7.50 -2.03 3.35
C PHE A 163 8.29 -1.18 2.35
N ILE A 164 7.56 -0.60 1.40
CA ILE A 164 7.89 0.58 0.61
C ILE A 164 6.96 1.73 1.03
N THR A 165 7.15 2.92 0.48
CA THR A 165 6.36 4.11 0.86
C THR A 165 4.85 3.86 0.74
N SER A 166 4.40 3.24 -0.35
CA SER A 166 2.98 3.10 -0.67
C SER A 166 2.25 2.06 0.18
N ASN A 167 2.82 0.87 0.37
CA ASN A 167 2.20 -0.15 1.22
C ASN A 167 2.33 0.18 2.71
N LEU A 168 3.36 0.91 3.15
CA LEU A 168 3.44 1.45 4.50
C LEU A 168 2.27 2.41 4.77
N GLN A 169 2.02 3.35 3.86
CA GLN A 169 0.90 4.30 3.99
C GLN A 169 -0.45 3.59 3.97
N LEU A 170 -0.62 2.60 3.10
CA LEU A 170 -1.85 1.81 3.02
C LEU A 170 -2.11 1.03 4.33
N GLU A 171 -1.13 0.26 4.79
CA GLU A 171 -1.26 -0.53 6.02
C GLU A 171 -1.46 0.36 7.25
N ALA A 172 -0.77 1.50 7.33
CA ALA A 172 -0.97 2.46 8.43
C ALA A 172 -2.38 3.08 8.41
N SER A 173 -2.92 3.37 7.23
CA SER A 173 -4.29 3.85 7.10
C SER A 173 -5.30 2.78 7.51
N THR A 174 -5.12 1.54 7.07
CA THR A 174 -6.06 0.44 7.37
C THR A 174 -6.01 0.00 8.83
N LYS A 175 -4.82 -0.08 9.44
CA LYS A 175 -4.65 -0.60 10.81
C LYS A 175 -4.74 0.46 11.89
N PHE A 176 -4.27 1.67 11.62
CA PHE A 176 -4.13 2.72 12.63
C PHE A 176 -4.93 3.99 12.30
N ASN A 177 -5.69 4.00 11.18
CA ASN A 177 -6.42 5.18 10.70
C ASN A 177 -5.53 6.43 10.50
N PHE A 178 -4.24 6.23 10.26
CA PHE A 178 -3.32 7.35 10.01
C PHE A 178 -3.48 7.89 8.60
N SER A 179 -3.55 9.22 8.48
CA SER A 179 -3.42 9.87 7.18
C SER A 179 -2.01 9.69 6.63
N ALA A 180 -1.85 9.74 5.30
CA ALA A 180 -0.53 9.67 4.67
C ALA A 180 0.46 10.71 5.23
N LYS A 181 -0.03 11.91 5.58
CA LYS A 181 0.79 12.96 6.21
C LYS A 181 1.30 12.54 7.59
N GLN A 182 0.42 12.00 8.44
CA GLN A 182 0.80 11.52 9.77
C GLN A 182 1.80 10.37 9.68
N THR A 183 1.53 9.36 8.84
CA THR A 183 2.44 8.23 8.64
C THR A 183 3.84 8.70 8.22
N MET A 184 3.92 9.63 7.26
CA MET A 184 5.22 10.14 6.80
C MET A 184 5.92 11.03 7.83
N ALA A 185 5.18 11.75 8.68
CA ALA A 185 5.77 12.54 9.76
C ALA A 185 6.38 11.65 10.84
N ILE A 186 5.66 10.61 11.27
CA ILE A 186 6.16 9.62 12.23
C ILE A 186 7.36 8.87 11.66
N ALA A 187 7.26 8.40 10.41
CA ALA A 187 8.37 7.71 9.76
C ALA A 187 9.61 8.61 9.60
N GLN A 188 9.44 9.91 9.37
CA GLN A 188 10.57 10.86 9.36
C GLN A 188 11.26 10.90 10.72
N GLN A 189 10.50 10.99 11.82
CA GLN A 189 11.06 10.99 13.18
C GLN A 189 11.78 9.68 13.49
N LEU A 190 11.19 8.53 13.13
CA LEU A 190 11.83 7.23 13.31
C LEU A 190 13.13 7.09 12.50
N TYR A 191 13.20 7.70 11.31
CA TYR A 191 14.41 7.70 10.49
C TYR A 191 15.49 8.65 11.03
N GLU A 192 15.12 9.86 11.42
CA GLU A 192 16.05 10.89 11.93
C GLU A 192 16.57 10.58 13.33
N GLY A 193 15.75 9.90 14.12
CA GLY A 193 16.07 9.42 15.45
C GLY A 193 15.03 9.84 16.48
N ILE A 194 14.78 8.95 17.43
CA ILE A 194 14.02 9.25 18.64
C ILE A 194 14.91 9.04 19.86
N GLU A 195 14.70 9.82 20.91
CA GLU A 195 15.45 9.66 22.16
C GLU A 195 15.07 8.35 22.86
N LEU A 196 16.05 7.49 23.07
CA LEU A 196 15.91 6.20 23.77
C LEU A 196 16.73 6.20 25.06
N GLY A 197 16.33 7.04 26.02
CA GLY A 197 16.93 7.07 27.35
C GLY A 197 18.46 7.26 27.31
N GLU A 198 19.20 6.32 27.90
CA GLU A 198 20.67 6.37 27.99
C GLU A 198 21.38 6.18 26.64
N GLU A 199 20.72 5.61 25.63
CA GLU A 199 21.30 5.40 24.29
C GLU A 199 21.28 6.66 23.42
N GLY A 200 20.58 7.72 23.85
CA GLY A 200 20.44 8.96 23.10
C GLY A 200 19.53 8.83 21.86
N PRO A 201 19.65 9.73 20.86
CA PRO A 201 18.82 9.69 19.66
C PRO A 201 19.24 8.55 18.73
N VAL A 202 18.34 7.59 18.49
CA VAL A 202 18.60 6.41 17.65
C VAL A 202 17.65 6.37 16.45
N GLY A 203 18.21 6.22 15.25
CA GLY A 203 17.45 5.96 14.02
C GLY A 203 16.90 4.54 14.00
N LEU A 204 15.59 4.38 14.05
CA LEU A 204 14.90 3.10 14.21
C LEU A 204 14.52 2.43 12.89
N ILE A 205 14.47 3.18 11.79
CA ILE A 205 14.08 2.63 10.48
C ILE A 205 15.00 3.13 9.36
N THR A 206 14.99 2.40 8.26
CA THR A 206 15.59 2.83 6.99
C THR A 206 14.80 3.97 6.34
N TYR A 207 15.39 4.64 5.35
CA TYR A 207 14.76 5.73 4.63
C TYR A 207 13.39 5.37 4.03
N MET A 208 12.35 5.96 4.61
CA MET A 208 10.93 5.67 4.36
C MET A 208 10.39 6.09 2.99
N ARG A 209 11.14 6.91 2.22
CA ARG A 209 10.76 7.32 0.86
C ARG A 209 11.46 6.44 -0.17
N THR A 210 11.03 5.19 -0.24
CA THR A 210 11.56 4.13 -1.12
C THR A 210 10.45 3.44 -1.90
N ASP A 211 10.79 2.96 -3.10
CA ASP A 211 10.02 2.02 -3.93
C ASP A 211 10.70 0.63 -4.00
N SER A 212 11.76 0.43 -3.19
CA SER A 212 12.55 -0.79 -3.15
C SER A 212 12.05 -1.76 -2.09
N PHE A 213 11.71 -2.99 -2.48
CA PHE A 213 11.48 -4.09 -1.54
C PHE A 213 12.78 -4.74 -1.05
N ARG A 214 13.94 -4.21 -1.47
CA ARG A 214 15.24 -4.78 -1.13
C ARG A 214 15.53 -4.57 0.35
N VAL A 215 15.95 -5.65 1.01
CA VAL A 215 16.46 -5.66 2.39
C VAL A 215 17.94 -6.05 2.34
N SER A 216 18.78 -5.40 3.13
CA SER A 216 20.22 -5.73 3.24
C SER A 216 20.41 -7.16 3.76
N GLU A 217 21.53 -7.80 3.41
CA GLU A 217 21.82 -9.16 3.89
C GLU A 217 21.89 -9.22 5.41
N LYS A 218 22.52 -8.20 6.04
CA LYS A 218 22.58 -8.02 7.49
C LYS A 218 21.19 -8.01 8.14
N ALA A 219 20.28 -7.17 7.65
CA ALA A 219 18.92 -7.10 8.18
C ALA A 219 18.11 -8.39 7.95
N GLN A 220 18.36 -9.12 6.85
CA GLN A 220 17.74 -10.44 6.65
C GLN A 220 18.24 -11.47 7.67
N GLU A 221 19.53 -11.44 7.99
CA GLU A 221 20.13 -12.35 8.97
C GLU A 221 19.67 -12.04 10.40
N GLU A 222 19.59 -10.77 10.77
CA GLU A 222 19.01 -10.32 12.04
C GLU A 222 17.54 -10.74 12.16
N ALA A 223 16.74 -10.57 11.11
CA ALA A 223 15.35 -11.02 11.08
C ALA A 223 15.23 -12.55 11.20
N ILE A 224 16.07 -13.33 10.52
CA ILE A 224 16.09 -14.81 10.64
C ILE A 224 16.45 -15.23 12.06
N LYS A 225 17.45 -14.59 12.67
CA LYS A 225 17.87 -14.86 14.05
C LYS A 225 16.73 -14.58 15.04
N PHE A 226 16.06 -13.44 14.88
CA PHE A 226 14.89 -13.07 15.70
C PHE A 226 13.74 -14.06 15.52
N ILE A 227 13.40 -14.44 14.28
CA ILE A 227 12.33 -15.41 14.02
C ILE A 227 12.65 -16.76 14.67
N LYS A 228 13.91 -17.20 14.58
CA LYS A 228 14.36 -18.44 15.19
C LYS A 228 14.28 -18.40 16.72
N SER A 229 14.66 -17.30 17.36
CA SER A 229 14.62 -17.19 18.82
C SER A 229 13.19 -17.09 19.37
N GLU A 230 12.33 -16.30 18.73
CA GLU A 230 10.98 -16.02 19.23
C GLU A 230 9.94 -17.07 18.83
N PHE A 231 10.02 -17.60 17.60
CA PHE A 231 8.99 -18.48 17.05
C PHE A 231 9.48 -19.92 16.83
N GLY A 232 10.80 -20.13 16.78
CA GLY A 232 11.42 -21.44 16.57
C GLY A 232 11.69 -21.79 15.10
N ASP A 233 12.49 -22.83 14.89
CA ASP A 233 13.03 -23.21 13.57
C ASP A 233 11.98 -23.47 12.49
N LYS A 234 10.77 -23.94 12.87
CA LYS A 234 9.69 -24.23 11.92
C LYS A 234 9.14 -22.99 11.19
N PHE A 235 9.37 -21.79 11.72
CA PHE A 235 8.93 -20.52 11.10
C PHE A 235 10.04 -19.83 10.30
N VAL A 236 11.27 -20.33 10.37
CA VAL A 236 12.38 -19.80 9.58
C VAL A 236 12.19 -20.22 8.12
N PRO A 237 12.26 -19.29 7.16
CA PRO A 237 12.16 -19.66 5.75
C PRO A 237 13.34 -20.54 5.34
N LYS A 238 13.07 -21.64 4.61
CA LYS A 238 14.11 -22.57 4.12
C LYS A 238 15.15 -21.89 3.23
N THR A 239 14.75 -20.83 2.53
CA THR A 239 15.62 -20.01 1.67
C THR A 239 15.35 -18.53 1.93
N LYS A 240 16.41 -17.70 1.89
CA LYS A 240 16.29 -16.24 2.00
C LYS A 240 15.25 -15.73 0.98
N ARG A 241 14.26 -14.96 1.45
CA ARG A 241 13.19 -14.43 0.61
C ARG A 241 13.66 -13.15 -0.06
N ILE A 242 13.75 -13.16 -1.38
CA ILE A 242 14.15 -11.98 -2.18
C ILE A 242 12.94 -11.45 -2.92
N TYR A 243 12.56 -10.20 -2.60
CA TYR A 243 11.48 -9.50 -3.29
C TYR A 243 12.07 -8.54 -4.32
N LYS A 244 11.69 -8.73 -5.58
CA LYS A 244 12.09 -7.81 -6.66
C LYS A 244 11.10 -6.65 -6.74
N SER A 245 11.61 -5.43 -6.80
CA SER A 245 10.81 -4.27 -7.18
C SER A 245 10.27 -4.44 -8.60
N ARG A 246 9.07 -3.92 -8.84
CA ARG A 246 8.52 -3.80 -10.20
C ARG A 246 9.39 -2.80 -10.95
N LYS A 247 10.27 -3.29 -11.81
CA LYS A 247 10.91 -2.49 -12.87
C LYS A 247 10.01 -2.49 -14.09
#